data_AF-A0A4Z0RVZ7-F1
#
_entry.id   AF-A0A4Z0RVZ7-F1
#
_cell.length_a   1.000
_cell.length_b   1.000
_cell.length_c   1.000
_cell.angle_alpha   90.00
_cell.angle_beta   90.00
_cell.angle_gamma   90.00
#
_symmetry.space_group_name_H-M   'P 1'
#
loop_
_entity.id
_entity.type
_entity.pdbx_description
1 polymer ?
#
loop_
_entity_poly.entity_id
_entity_poly.type
_entity_poly.pdbx_seq_one_letter_code
_entity_poly.pdbx_strand_id
1 'polypeptide(L)'
;MINRLHYRFKVLFRRFGLVAMLILAIGISIALSVSLWRSPGRDLNHDKSDADATQQVVASKSLTDLYGFDQLVYNEDNVQYSVIDYRPTTTKMIKRLSTWEVGDYTKQKLTGAAYLNALSKKETVLMSFPDAVAGGVVNQIMTNDVDLPNNAEINRIRVPQKAKNEVLFMDDKHRTTYRYAVKSATKSFASFKMSDERVKVKFELNGKRVLTDALESVSLHSYSYLMETNATNNYLSALFAGTTTPSANRNGNTLTYNDGVSRQMTVDTVSGVAKYDAYDVSDLGKTFNQRMAKGYDWLVRIHQIPDNIYFFESHDMGRHLIYRLYVNGLPIFNQTAYGTVQMKQHDSRHQEIDFSQYSLQVPLPADNNVRVTLPTSDEVIKQLAGAGVPKKSITNMAYGYRWVSDTNQNIVTLQPEWYFEVGSTWQAVNDKLAENQGERTDGF
;
A
#
# COMPACT_ATOMS: atom_id res chain seq x y z
N MET A 1 39.55 -21.62 60.54
CA MET A 1 38.31 -20.86 60.86
C MET A 1 37.56 -20.42 59.58
N ILE A 2 37.41 -21.29 58.57
CA ILE A 2 36.88 -20.92 57.22
C ILE A 2 35.55 -21.63 56.86
N ASN A 3 35.11 -22.64 57.62
CA ASN A 3 33.91 -23.42 57.27
C ASN A 3 32.56 -22.92 57.83
N ARG A 4 32.52 -21.88 58.67
CA ARG A 4 31.24 -21.34 59.21
C ARG A 4 30.61 -20.23 58.37
N LEU A 5 31.36 -19.56 57.50
CA LEU A 5 30.85 -18.46 56.66
C LEU A 5 30.12 -18.97 55.41
N HIS A 6 30.69 -20.00 54.74
CA HIS A 6 30.10 -20.61 53.54
C HIS A 6 28.74 -21.28 53.80
N TYR A 7 28.57 -21.93 54.96
CA TYR A 7 27.32 -22.60 55.31
C TYR A 7 26.20 -21.61 55.63
N ARG A 8 26.54 -20.45 56.24
CA ARG A 8 25.59 -19.36 56.51
C ARG A 8 25.12 -18.66 55.23
N PHE A 9 26.02 -18.49 54.25
CA PHE A 9 25.67 -17.89 52.95
C PHE A 9 24.72 -18.80 52.15
N LYS A 10 24.93 -20.12 52.16
CA LYS A 10 24.05 -21.10 51.48
C LYS A 10 22.63 -21.13 52.05
N VAL A 11 22.48 -20.96 53.37
CA VAL A 11 21.16 -20.95 54.05
C VAL A 11 20.44 -19.61 53.85
N LEU A 12 21.17 -18.48 53.86
CA LEU A 12 20.62 -17.16 53.52
C LEU A 12 20.21 -17.06 52.05
N PHE A 13 21.01 -17.61 51.12
CA PHE A 13 20.66 -17.65 49.69
C PHE A 13 19.46 -18.57 49.42
N ARG A 14 19.26 -19.64 50.20
CA ARG A 14 18.06 -20.48 50.10
C ARG A 14 16.79 -19.82 50.67
N ARG A 15 16.91 -18.99 51.72
CA ARG A 15 15.76 -18.29 52.35
C ARG A 15 15.40 -16.97 51.67
N PHE A 16 16.38 -16.23 51.15
CA PHE A 16 16.17 -14.91 50.56
C PHE A 16 16.50 -14.83 49.07
N GLY A 17 17.14 -15.84 48.47
CA GLY A 17 17.48 -15.85 47.04
C GLY A 17 16.25 -15.91 46.14
N LEU A 18 15.18 -16.61 46.57
CA LEU A 18 13.90 -16.59 45.86
C LEU A 18 13.27 -15.19 45.87
N VAL A 19 13.32 -14.49 47.01
CA VAL A 19 12.79 -13.12 47.14
C VAL A 19 13.63 -12.14 46.32
N ALA A 20 14.96 -12.28 46.33
CA ALA A 20 15.86 -11.45 45.54
C ALA A 20 15.68 -11.67 44.02
N MET A 21 15.52 -12.92 43.58
CA MET A 21 15.21 -13.23 42.18
C MET A 21 13.82 -12.71 41.78
N LEU A 22 12.84 -12.79 42.68
CA LEU A 22 11.50 -12.25 42.43
C LEU A 22 11.54 -10.73 42.25
N ILE A 23 12.27 -10.02 43.13
CA ILE A 23 12.45 -8.57 43.02
C ILE A 23 13.18 -8.20 41.72
N LEU A 24 14.20 -8.98 41.33
CA LEU A 24 14.91 -8.78 40.07
C LEU A 24 14.00 -9.01 38.86
N ALA A 25 13.19 -10.07 38.88
CA ALA A 25 12.24 -10.39 37.81
C ALA A 25 11.14 -9.32 37.70
N ILE A 26 10.63 -8.82 38.82
CA ILE A 26 9.68 -7.70 38.87
C ILE A 26 10.36 -6.43 38.31
N GLY A 27 11.60 -6.15 38.69
CA GLY A 27 12.36 -5.01 38.17
C GLY A 27 12.59 -5.07 36.65
N ILE A 28 12.95 -6.24 36.12
CA ILE A 28 13.11 -6.48 34.68
C ILE A 28 11.76 -6.37 33.98
N SER A 29 10.67 -6.89 34.57
CA SER A 29 9.31 -6.77 34.02
C SER A 29 8.87 -5.31 33.95
N ILE A 30 9.15 -4.50 34.97
CA ILE A 30 8.84 -3.06 34.98
C ILE A 30 9.71 -2.33 33.93
N ALA A 31 10.99 -2.67 33.83
CA ALA A 31 11.89 -2.07 32.85
C ALA A 31 11.47 -2.39 31.40
N LEU A 32 11.08 -3.65 31.12
CA LEU A 32 10.52 -4.06 29.83
C LEU A 32 9.18 -3.38 29.56
N SER A 33 8.31 -3.25 30.56
CA SER A 33 7.01 -2.57 30.44
C SER A 33 7.17 -1.07 30.14
N VAL A 34 8.11 -0.39 30.81
CA VAL A 34 8.47 1.01 30.52
C VAL A 34 9.16 1.14 29.15
N SER A 35 9.95 0.15 28.74
CA SER A 35 10.57 0.12 27.41
C SER A 35 9.55 -0.06 26.29
N LEU A 36 8.49 -0.86 26.52
CA LEU A 36 7.36 -0.98 25.59
C LEU A 36 6.59 0.34 25.46
N TRP A 37 6.46 1.10 26.56
CA TRP A 37 5.87 2.44 26.54
C TRP A 37 6.74 3.52 25.88
N ARG A 38 8.06 3.32 25.79
CA ARG A 38 8.98 4.24 25.09
C ARG A 38 9.25 3.86 23.63
N SER A 39 8.64 2.77 23.14
CA SER A 39 8.61 2.47 21.71
C SER A 39 7.73 3.51 21.00
N PRO A 40 8.22 4.22 19.98
CA PRO A 40 7.48 5.30 19.34
C PRO A 40 6.37 4.72 18.46
N GLY A 41 5.17 4.64 19.01
CA GLY A 41 3.97 4.26 18.28
C GLY A 41 2.89 3.70 19.19
N ARG A 42 2.18 4.57 19.91
CA ARG A 42 0.78 4.44 20.38
C ARG A 42 0.48 5.53 21.41
N ASP A 43 -0.15 6.61 20.95
CA ASP A 43 -0.91 7.50 21.84
C ASP A 43 -2.19 6.76 22.25
N LEU A 44 -2.31 6.43 23.53
CA LEU A 44 -3.55 5.95 24.15
C LEU A 44 -3.90 6.90 25.28
N ASN A 45 -4.56 8.00 24.94
CA ASN A 45 -5.32 8.82 25.87
C ASN A 45 -6.66 9.16 25.22
N HIS A 46 -7.70 8.43 25.57
CA HIS A 46 -9.02 9.02 25.78
C HIS A 46 -9.85 8.14 26.72
N ASP A 47 -10.79 8.80 27.37
CA ASP A 47 -11.31 8.52 28.69
C ASP A 47 -12.26 7.33 28.82
N LYS A 48 -12.40 6.93 30.09
CA LYS A 48 -13.24 5.86 30.63
C LYS A 48 -14.74 6.14 30.42
N SER A 49 -15.43 5.15 29.84
CA SER A 49 -16.79 4.77 30.24
C SER A 49 -16.94 3.25 30.06
N ASP A 50 -17.42 2.60 31.12
CA ASP A 50 -17.54 1.14 31.23
C ASP A 50 -18.73 0.56 30.45
N ALA A 51 -18.54 -0.71 30.06
CA ALA A 51 -19.52 -1.72 29.66
C ALA A 51 -20.04 -1.72 28.21
N ASP A 52 -19.22 -2.18 27.27
CA ASP A 52 -19.50 -3.45 26.57
C ASP A 52 -18.20 -4.04 25.98
N ALA A 53 -17.88 -5.28 26.37
CA ALA A 53 -16.67 -5.97 25.94
C ALA A 53 -16.88 -6.63 24.57
N THR A 54 -17.03 -5.82 23.52
CA THR A 54 -16.59 -6.22 22.18
C THR A 54 -15.28 -5.50 21.94
N GLN A 55 -14.19 -6.25 21.77
CA GLN A 55 -12.93 -5.70 21.28
C GLN A 55 -13.18 -5.09 19.90
N GLN A 56 -13.57 -3.81 19.88
CA GLN A 56 -13.44 -2.96 18.71
C GLN A 56 -11.95 -2.83 18.45
N VAL A 57 -11.45 -3.62 17.51
CA VAL A 57 -10.20 -3.30 16.83
C VAL A 57 -10.47 -1.98 16.10
N VAL A 58 -10.10 -0.89 16.74
CA VAL A 58 -10.05 0.44 16.12
C VAL A 58 -9.25 0.29 14.84
N ALA A 59 -9.81 0.69 13.70
CA ALA A 59 -9.08 0.73 12.43
C ALA A 59 -7.75 1.49 12.65
N SER A 60 -6.62 0.81 12.56
CA SER A 60 -5.30 1.38 12.85
C SER A 60 -4.85 2.36 11.78
N LYS A 61 -5.35 2.20 10.55
CA LYS A 61 -4.95 2.97 9.38
C LYS A 61 -6.00 4.00 8.98
N SER A 62 -5.58 5.26 8.92
CA SER A 62 -6.44 6.37 8.50
C SER A 62 -6.66 6.42 6.99
N LEU A 63 -7.64 7.20 6.53
CA LEU A 63 -7.88 7.45 5.11
C LEU A 63 -6.64 8.04 4.44
N THR A 64 -5.99 9.01 5.07
CA THR A 64 -4.80 9.66 4.52
C THR A 64 -3.61 8.71 4.42
N ASP A 65 -3.50 7.73 5.33
CA ASP A 65 -2.44 6.71 5.28
C ASP A 65 -2.72 5.61 4.24
N LEU A 66 -4.00 5.34 3.95
CA LEU A 66 -4.43 4.39 2.91
C LEU A 66 -4.07 4.90 1.51
N TYR A 67 -4.33 6.18 1.24
CA TYR A 67 -3.99 6.85 -0.01
C TYR A 67 -2.54 7.37 0.03
N GLY A 68 -1.61 6.46 0.30
CA GLY A 68 -0.17 6.77 0.37
C GLY A 68 0.52 6.76 -0.99
N PHE A 69 1.75 7.30 -1.03
CA PHE A 69 2.61 7.26 -2.21
C PHE A 69 3.09 5.84 -2.52
N ASP A 70 3.38 5.58 -3.80
CA ASP A 70 4.01 4.35 -4.29
C ASP A 70 5.45 4.58 -4.78
N GLN A 71 5.85 5.84 -4.94
CA GLN A 71 7.15 6.20 -5.48
C GLN A 71 7.71 7.50 -4.88
N LEU A 72 9.02 7.51 -4.66
CA LEU A 72 9.80 8.70 -4.31
C LEU A 72 10.97 8.83 -5.28
N VAL A 73 10.99 9.90 -6.07
CA VAL A 73 12.06 10.18 -7.02
C VAL A 73 12.78 11.47 -6.65
N TYR A 74 14.11 11.41 -6.56
CA TYR A 74 14.97 12.58 -6.46
C TYR A 74 15.39 13.01 -7.85
N ASN A 75 15.09 14.26 -8.21
CA ASN A 75 15.56 14.89 -9.44
C ASN A 75 16.81 15.70 -9.12
N GLU A 76 17.97 15.07 -9.31
CA GLU A 76 19.26 15.76 -9.30
C GLU A 76 19.55 16.31 -10.70
N ASP A 77 20.67 17.02 -10.88
CA ASP A 77 20.99 17.83 -12.07
C ASP A 77 20.43 17.31 -13.39
N ASN A 78 20.87 16.13 -13.84
CA ASN A 78 20.43 15.48 -15.07
C ASN A 78 20.07 14.00 -14.86
N VAL A 79 19.87 13.58 -13.61
CA VAL A 79 19.64 12.18 -13.28
C VAL A 79 18.50 12.08 -12.27
N GLN A 80 17.59 11.16 -12.52
CA GLN A 80 16.51 10.82 -11.61
C GLN A 80 16.83 9.51 -10.90
N TYR A 81 16.60 9.48 -9.59
CA TYR A 81 16.78 8.28 -8.77
C TYR A 81 15.49 7.97 -8.02
N SER A 82 14.92 6.79 -8.29
CA SER A 82 13.81 6.24 -7.52
C SER A 82 14.35 5.54 -6.28
N VAL A 83 13.88 5.94 -5.10
CA VAL A 83 14.29 5.34 -3.82
C VAL A 83 13.45 4.10 -3.53
N ILE A 84 14.10 3.03 -3.07
CA ILE A 84 13.44 1.83 -2.55
C ILE A 84 13.21 2.03 -1.03
N ASP A 85 12.16 1.43 -0.49
CA ASP A 85 11.76 1.61 0.92
C ASP A 85 11.58 3.09 1.32
N TYR A 86 10.92 3.84 0.44
CA TYR A 86 10.76 5.28 0.58
C TYR A 86 9.73 5.70 1.65
N ARG A 87 8.85 4.80 2.10
CA ARG A 87 7.67 5.13 2.92
C ARG A 87 8.04 5.91 4.19
N PRO A 88 9.04 5.51 5.00
CA PRO A 88 9.46 6.27 6.17
C PRO A 88 9.91 7.69 5.84
N THR A 89 10.52 7.89 4.67
CA THR A 89 10.95 9.19 4.18
C THR A 89 9.77 10.04 3.73
N THR A 90 8.84 9.48 2.95
CA THR A 90 7.66 10.22 2.48
C THR A 90 6.76 10.67 3.62
N THR A 91 6.57 9.84 4.66
CA THR A 91 5.79 10.25 5.85
C THR A 91 6.39 11.47 6.53
N LYS A 92 7.72 11.51 6.67
CA LYS A 92 8.43 12.68 7.23
C LYS A 92 8.38 13.89 6.30
N MET A 93 8.43 13.66 4.98
CA MET A 93 8.30 14.73 3.98
C MET A 93 6.92 15.37 3.98
N ILE A 94 5.85 14.59 4.09
CA ILE A 94 4.49 15.15 4.21
C ILE A 94 4.32 15.95 5.48
N LYS A 95 4.79 15.44 6.62
CA LYS A 95 4.80 16.20 7.88
C LYS A 95 5.64 17.47 7.80
N ARG A 96 6.64 17.53 6.92
CA ARG A 96 7.43 18.74 6.66
C ARG A 96 6.68 19.70 5.74
N LEU A 97 6.07 19.17 4.69
CA LEU A 97 5.29 19.94 3.73
C LEU A 97 4.09 20.58 4.42
N SER A 98 3.46 19.88 5.36
CA SER A 98 2.34 20.36 6.19
C SER A 98 2.68 21.53 7.13
N THR A 99 3.92 22.02 7.13
CA THR A 99 4.30 23.25 7.86
C THR A 99 4.57 24.42 6.91
N TRP A 100 4.40 24.21 5.60
CA TRP A 100 4.64 25.23 4.59
C TRP A 100 3.36 25.98 4.30
N GLU A 101 3.46 27.29 4.14
CA GLU A 101 2.36 28.14 3.71
C GLU A 101 2.46 28.37 2.21
N VAL A 102 1.34 28.22 1.51
CA VAL A 102 1.24 28.40 0.07
C VAL A 102 0.20 29.47 -0.30
N GLY A 103 0.33 30.02 -1.50
CA GLY A 103 -0.69 30.89 -2.11
C GLY A 103 -1.76 30.10 -2.84
N ASP A 104 -2.56 30.82 -3.63
CA ASP A 104 -3.53 30.18 -4.52
C ASP A 104 -2.82 29.44 -5.64
N TYR A 105 -3.47 28.39 -6.16
CA TYR A 105 -2.91 27.67 -7.28
C TYR A 105 -3.18 28.36 -8.60
N THR A 106 -2.22 28.25 -9.52
CA THR A 106 -2.47 28.46 -10.94
C THR A 106 -2.63 27.12 -11.64
N LYS A 107 -3.74 26.92 -12.34
CA LYS A 107 -4.00 25.73 -13.16
C LYS A 107 -3.45 25.94 -14.57
N GLN A 108 -2.66 24.98 -15.06
CA GLN A 108 -2.11 25.03 -16.41
C GLN A 108 -2.14 23.65 -17.06
N LYS A 109 -2.55 23.59 -18.32
CA LYS A 109 -2.40 22.39 -19.17
C LYS A 109 -1.09 22.48 -19.94
N LEU A 110 -0.32 21.39 -19.98
CA LEU A 110 0.99 21.32 -20.61
C LEU A 110 0.98 20.42 -21.85
N THR A 111 1.95 20.65 -22.74
CA THR A 111 2.29 19.69 -23.80
C THR A 111 3.02 18.48 -23.20
N GLY A 112 3.12 17.37 -23.95
CA GLY A 112 3.82 16.18 -23.46
C GLY A 112 5.26 16.45 -23.04
N ALA A 113 6.04 17.14 -23.88
CA ALA A 113 7.42 17.50 -23.56
C ALA A 113 7.52 18.45 -22.36
N ALA A 114 6.64 19.46 -22.26
CA ALA A 114 6.62 20.37 -21.13
C ALA A 114 6.26 19.66 -19.82
N TYR A 115 5.37 18.66 -19.88
CA TYR A 115 4.99 17.84 -18.74
C TYR A 115 6.15 16.95 -18.26
N LEU A 116 6.84 16.25 -19.16
CA LEU A 116 8.05 15.47 -18.84
C LEU A 116 9.17 16.33 -18.23
N ASN A 117 9.36 17.53 -18.78
CA ASN A 117 10.30 18.51 -18.23
C ASN A 117 9.89 19.00 -16.83
N ALA A 118 8.59 19.09 -16.55
CA ALA A 118 8.09 19.45 -15.24
C ALA A 118 8.33 18.32 -14.21
N LEU A 119 8.14 17.06 -14.59
CA LEU A 119 8.43 15.88 -13.74
C LEU A 119 9.91 15.81 -13.36
N SER A 120 10.79 16.10 -14.32
CA SER A 120 12.24 15.92 -14.21
C SER A 120 12.99 17.18 -13.77
N LYS A 121 12.29 18.14 -13.16
CA LYS A 121 12.89 19.44 -12.79
C LYS A 121 13.98 19.23 -11.74
N LYS A 122 15.21 19.65 -12.04
CA LYS A 122 16.37 19.58 -11.12
C LYS A 122 16.10 20.18 -9.74
N GLU A 123 16.82 19.68 -8.74
CA GLU A 123 16.73 20.07 -7.32
C GLU A 123 15.31 19.94 -6.76
N THR A 124 14.57 18.92 -7.21
CA THR A 124 13.23 18.62 -6.68
C THR A 124 13.13 17.16 -6.24
N VAL A 125 12.12 16.88 -5.44
CA VAL A 125 11.65 15.55 -5.11
C VAL A 125 10.25 15.41 -5.69
N LEU A 126 9.97 14.25 -6.27
CA LEU A 126 8.65 13.87 -6.77
C LEU A 126 8.13 12.71 -5.93
N MET A 127 7.01 12.91 -5.26
CA MET A 127 6.24 11.85 -4.61
C MET A 127 5.07 11.49 -5.54
N SER A 128 4.94 10.22 -5.89
CA SER A 128 3.87 9.76 -6.79
C SER A 128 2.93 8.82 -6.04
N PHE A 129 1.64 8.99 -6.30
CA PHE A 129 0.63 7.99 -5.99
C PHE A 129 0.65 6.91 -7.09
N PRO A 130 0.23 5.68 -6.77
CA PRO A 130 0.24 4.59 -7.76
C PRO A 130 -0.76 4.81 -8.90
N ASP A 131 -1.84 5.56 -8.63
CA ASP A 131 -2.72 6.13 -9.65
C ASP A 131 -3.29 7.46 -9.15
N ALA A 132 -4.16 8.09 -9.95
CA ALA A 132 -4.78 9.35 -9.60
C ALA A 132 -5.53 9.25 -8.26
N VAL A 133 -5.31 10.23 -7.39
CA VAL A 133 -6.03 10.45 -6.12
C VAL A 133 -6.85 11.72 -6.24
N ALA A 134 -8.09 11.68 -5.74
CA ALA A 134 -8.99 12.82 -5.77
C ALA A 134 -8.39 14.01 -5.02
N GLY A 135 -8.46 15.22 -5.60
CA GLY A 135 -7.91 16.43 -4.98
C GLY A 135 -8.38 16.67 -3.55
N GLY A 136 -9.63 16.34 -3.22
CA GLY A 136 -10.14 16.48 -1.85
C GLY A 136 -9.48 15.51 -0.85
N VAL A 137 -9.11 14.30 -1.28
CA VAL A 137 -8.31 13.36 -0.48
C VAL A 137 -6.89 13.88 -0.33
N VAL A 138 -6.29 14.43 -1.39
CA VAL A 138 -4.96 15.06 -1.32
C VAL A 138 -4.94 16.25 -0.37
N ASN A 139 -5.99 17.07 -0.34
CA ASN A 139 -6.11 18.18 0.61
C ASN A 139 -6.08 17.68 2.06
N GLN A 140 -6.76 16.56 2.35
CA GLN A 140 -6.72 15.94 3.68
C GLN A 140 -5.31 15.41 4.03
N ILE A 141 -4.60 14.81 3.07
CA ILE A 141 -3.22 14.32 3.28
C ILE A 141 -2.26 15.48 3.59
N MET A 142 -2.41 16.60 2.89
CA MET A 142 -1.48 17.72 3.01
C MET A 142 -1.67 18.54 4.28
N THR A 143 -2.87 18.55 4.86
CA THR A 143 -3.27 19.29 6.09
C THR A 143 -3.02 20.82 6.06
N ASN A 144 -2.37 21.34 5.02
CA ASN A 144 -2.28 22.76 4.69
C ASN A 144 -3.52 23.20 3.91
N ASP A 145 -3.71 24.51 3.80
CA ASP A 145 -4.71 25.17 2.94
C ASP A 145 -4.38 25.04 1.42
N VAL A 146 -4.03 23.84 0.97
CA VAL A 146 -4.03 23.50 -0.45
C VAL A 146 -5.48 23.27 -0.85
N ASP A 147 -6.06 24.21 -1.59
CA ASP A 147 -7.47 24.14 -2.01
C ASP A 147 -7.61 23.48 -3.39
N LEU A 148 -7.15 22.24 -3.55
CA LEU A 148 -7.29 21.54 -4.84
C LEU A 148 -8.77 21.26 -5.12
N PRO A 149 -9.23 21.38 -6.38
CA PRO A 149 -10.59 20.96 -6.73
C PRO A 149 -10.82 19.50 -6.32
N ASN A 150 -11.93 19.24 -5.63
CA ASN A 150 -12.22 17.92 -5.05
C ASN A 150 -12.07 16.75 -6.02
N ASN A 151 -12.42 16.95 -7.29
CA ASN A 151 -12.38 15.91 -8.33
C ASN A 151 -11.16 16.00 -9.26
N ALA A 152 -10.13 16.78 -8.91
CA ALA A 152 -8.86 16.74 -9.63
C ALA A 152 -8.26 15.32 -9.53
N GLU A 153 -7.71 14.80 -10.63
CA GLU A 153 -7.06 13.49 -10.70
C GLU A 153 -5.55 13.67 -10.45
N ILE A 154 -5.13 13.76 -9.18
CA ILE A 154 -3.74 14.06 -8.83
C ILE A 154 -2.91 12.77 -8.75
N ASN A 155 -1.92 12.63 -9.62
CA ASN A 155 -0.99 11.51 -9.61
C ASN A 155 0.28 11.83 -8.81
N ARG A 156 0.76 13.08 -8.84
CA ARG A 156 2.12 13.40 -8.39
C ARG A 156 2.23 14.74 -7.72
N ILE A 157 3.23 14.84 -6.84
CA ILE A 157 3.50 16.01 -6.02
C ILE A 157 4.99 16.28 -6.09
N ARG A 158 5.36 17.39 -6.73
CA ARG A 158 6.74 17.82 -6.88
C ARG A 158 7.05 18.95 -5.90
N VAL A 159 8.08 18.75 -5.09
CA VAL A 159 8.50 19.67 -4.03
C VAL A 159 9.97 20.06 -4.25
N PRO A 160 10.35 21.34 -4.15
CA PRO A 160 11.73 21.76 -4.29
C PRO A 160 12.56 21.33 -3.08
N GLN A 161 13.78 20.82 -3.32
CA GLN A 161 14.70 20.39 -2.26
C GLN A 161 15.22 21.59 -1.45
N LYS A 162 15.71 22.61 -2.15
CA LYS A 162 16.13 23.88 -1.56
C LYS A 162 14.97 24.87 -1.63
N ALA A 163 14.78 25.69 -0.60
CA ALA A 163 13.65 26.61 -0.55
C ALA A 163 13.79 27.69 -1.63
N LYS A 164 13.00 27.57 -2.70
CA LYS A 164 12.17 28.60 -3.34
C LYS A 164 11.63 28.08 -4.68
N ASN A 165 10.30 28.02 -4.78
CA ASN A 165 9.48 28.72 -5.77
C ASN A 165 8.03 28.21 -5.69
N GLU A 166 7.84 26.89 -5.76
CA GLU A 166 6.52 26.32 -5.95
C GLU A 166 6.40 24.86 -5.51
N VAL A 167 5.22 24.47 -5.04
CA VAL A 167 4.78 23.08 -4.95
C VAL A 167 3.88 22.82 -6.16
N LEU A 168 4.09 21.70 -6.84
CA LEU A 168 3.34 21.35 -8.05
C LEU A 168 2.58 20.04 -7.83
N PHE A 169 1.25 20.09 -7.91
CA PHE A 169 0.41 18.89 -7.98
C PHE A 169 0.08 18.62 -9.44
N MET A 170 0.16 17.36 -9.87
CA MET A 170 0.19 17.02 -11.28
C MET A 170 -0.82 15.90 -11.59
N ASP A 171 -1.57 16.09 -12.67
CA ASP A 171 -2.53 15.15 -13.26
C ASP A 171 -1.92 14.62 -14.57
N ASP A 172 -1.56 13.33 -14.58
CA ASP A 172 -0.84 12.69 -15.69
C ASP A 172 -1.74 12.61 -16.93
N LYS A 173 -2.98 12.15 -16.74
CA LYS A 173 -3.97 11.87 -17.80
C LYS A 173 -4.33 13.10 -18.61
N HIS A 174 -4.52 14.23 -17.96
CA HIS A 174 -4.86 15.50 -18.61
C HIS A 174 -3.64 16.38 -18.87
N ARG A 175 -2.45 15.98 -18.38
CA ARG A 175 -1.22 16.79 -18.38
C ARG A 175 -1.45 18.16 -17.78
N THR A 176 -2.20 18.20 -16.68
CA THR A 176 -2.57 19.43 -15.98
C THR A 176 -1.75 19.56 -14.71
N THR A 177 -1.32 20.78 -14.40
CA THR A 177 -0.58 21.09 -13.18
C THR A 177 -1.29 22.16 -12.36
N TYR A 178 -1.29 21.99 -11.05
CA TYR A 178 -1.77 22.95 -10.05
C TYR A 178 -0.55 23.48 -9.31
N ARG A 179 -0.15 24.71 -9.63
CA ARG A 179 1.08 25.34 -9.15
C ARG A 179 0.79 26.27 -7.98
N TYR A 180 1.31 25.93 -6.82
CA TYR A 180 1.19 26.72 -5.60
C TYR A 180 2.51 27.46 -5.34
N ALA A 181 2.48 28.79 -5.29
CA ALA A 181 3.64 29.57 -4.87
C ALA A 181 3.88 29.36 -3.37
N VAL A 182 5.12 29.08 -2.96
CA VAL A 182 5.48 28.90 -1.54
C VAL A 182 5.68 30.27 -0.91
N LYS A 183 4.81 30.63 0.04
CA LYS A 183 4.88 31.89 0.81
C LYS A 183 5.90 31.77 1.94
N SER A 184 5.83 30.67 2.69
CA SER A 184 6.71 30.38 3.83
C SER A 184 7.04 28.90 3.88
N ALA A 185 8.30 28.58 4.16
CA ALA A 185 8.80 27.21 4.31
C ALA A 185 9.71 27.13 5.53
N THR A 186 9.15 26.73 6.68
CA THR A 186 9.85 26.73 7.98
C THR A 186 11.16 25.95 7.96
N LYS A 187 11.21 24.86 7.18
CA LYS A 187 12.44 24.08 6.92
C LYS A 187 12.42 23.52 5.50
N SER A 188 13.56 23.54 4.83
CA SER A 188 13.72 23.00 3.48
C SER A 188 13.69 21.47 3.45
N PHE A 189 13.59 20.90 2.24
CA PHE A 189 13.66 19.45 2.01
C PHE A 189 15.11 18.95 1.87
N ALA A 190 16.11 19.84 1.74
CA ALA A 190 17.52 19.49 1.58
C ALA A 190 18.11 18.66 2.75
N SER A 191 17.43 18.63 3.90
CA SER A 191 17.78 17.75 5.02
C SER A 191 17.48 16.28 4.77
N PHE A 192 16.56 15.95 3.86
CA PHE A 192 16.22 14.56 3.52
C PHE A 192 17.29 13.99 2.60
N LYS A 193 18.06 13.04 3.11
CA LYS A 193 19.06 12.33 2.32
C LYS A 193 18.42 11.20 1.53
N MET A 194 18.79 11.11 0.25
CA MET A 194 18.42 10.00 -0.61
C MET A 194 19.09 8.72 -0.09
N SER A 195 18.35 7.60 -0.10
CA SER A 195 18.87 6.28 0.26
C SER A 195 19.93 5.82 -0.75
N ASP A 196 20.81 4.91 -0.31
CA ASP A 196 21.72 4.19 -1.20
C ASP A 196 21.02 3.04 -1.93
N GLU A 197 19.92 2.51 -1.38
CA GLU A 197 19.02 1.62 -2.11
C GLU A 197 18.13 2.44 -3.04
N ARG A 198 18.65 2.67 -4.25
CA ARG A 198 18.01 3.48 -5.29
C ARG A 198 18.26 2.89 -6.67
N VAL A 199 17.42 3.30 -7.61
CA VAL A 199 17.48 2.92 -9.03
C VAL A 199 17.49 4.18 -9.87
N LYS A 200 18.41 4.27 -10.82
CA LYS A 200 18.40 5.31 -11.85
C LYS A 200 17.19 5.12 -12.76
N VAL A 201 16.37 6.15 -12.90
CA VAL A 201 15.13 6.10 -13.68
C VAL A 201 15.01 7.24 -14.69
N LYS A 202 14.07 7.14 -15.62
CA LYS A 202 13.57 8.25 -16.46
C LYS A 202 12.05 8.21 -16.52
N PHE A 203 11.43 9.36 -16.74
CA PHE A 203 10.00 9.43 -17.04
C PHE A 203 9.75 9.39 -18.55
N GLU A 204 8.81 8.56 -18.99
CA GLU A 204 8.38 8.50 -20.39
C GLU A 204 6.85 8.61 -20.49
N LEU A 205 6.38 9.17 -21.61
CA LEU A 205 4.95 9.17 -21.92
C LEU A 205 4.61 7.97 -22.80
N ASN A 206 3.63 7.18 -22.36
CA ASN A 206 3.00 6.16 -23.19
C ASN A 206 1.50 6.48 -23.32
N GLY A 207 1.13 7.12 -24.42
CA GLY A 207 -0.22 7.66 -24.61
C GLY A 207 -0.55 8.76 -23.59
N LYS A 208 -1.47 8.47 -22.66
CA LYS A 208 -1.90 9.38 -21.58
C LYS A 208 -1.26 9.05 -20.22
N ARG A 209 -0.46 7.98 -20.14
CA ARG A 209 0.19 7.54 -18.89
C ARG A 209 1.65 7.98 -18.88
N VAL A 210 2.17 8.20 -17.67
CA VAL A 210 3.60 8.42 -17.42
C VAL A 210 4.17 7.13 -16.85
N LEU A 211 5.13 6.54 -17.54
CA LEU A 211 5.89 5.40 -17.06
C LEU A 211 7.18 5.90 -16.39
N THR A 212 7.64 5.15 -15.39
CA THR A 212 8.95 5.36 -14.78
C THR A 212 9.87 4.21 -15.16
N ASP A 213 10.71 4.43 -16.16
CA ASP A 213 11.58 3.39 -16.71
C ASP A 213 12.85 3.26 -15.85
N ALA A 214 13.13 2.05 -15.38
CA ALA A 214 14.38 1.67 -14.74
C ALA A 214 15.49 1.58 -15.80
N LEU A 215 16.51 2.44 -15.65
CA LEU A 215 17.65 2.56 -16.56
C LEU A 215 18.80 1.60 -16.22
N GLU A 216 18.70 0.91 -15.08
CA GLU A 216 19.67 -0.07 -14.60
C GLU A 216 18.94 -1.24 -13.95
N SER A 217 19.65 -2.36 -13.79
CA SER A 217 19.09 -3.55 -13.16
C SER A 217 18.73 -3.25 -11.70
N VAL A 218 17.59 -3.77 -11.26
CA VAL A 218 17.06 -3.52 -9.92
C VAL A 218 17.31 -4.74 -9.05
N SER A 219 18.08 -4.60 -7.97
CA SER A 219 18.33 -5.70 -7.03
C SER A 219 17.43 -5.58 -5.81
N LEU A 220 16.56 -6.56 -5.58
CA LEU A 220 15.59 -6.57 -4.47
C LEU A 220 15.76 -7.81 -3.61
N HIS A 221 15.55 -7.67 -2.30
CA HIS A 221 15.53 -8.81 -1.39
C HIS A 221 14.25 -9.62 -1.57
N SER A 222 14.33 -10.93 -1.42
CA SER A 222 13.15 -11.76 -1.16
C SER A 222 12.77 -11.71 0.31
N TYR A 223 11.48 -11.80 0.61
CA TYR A 223 10.98 -11.82 1.99
C TYR A 223 10.16 -13.07 2.26
N SER A 224 10.12 -13.50 3.51
CA SER A 224 9.25 -14.60 3.94
C SER A 224 8.31 -14.12 5.03
N TYR A 225 7.07 -14.58 4.99
CA TYR A 225 6.00 -14.20 5.91
C TYR A 225 5.21 -15.41 6.35
N LEU A 226 4.64 -15.33 7.55
CA LEU A 226 3.54 -16.21 7.93
C LEU A 226 2.23 -15.67 7.34
N MET A 227 1.51 -16.56 6.65
CA MET A 227 0.16 -16.32 6.16
C MET A 227 -0.86 -16.71 7.23
N GLU A 228 -1.86 -15.86 7.42
CA GLU A 228 -3.05 -16.19 8.19
C GLU A 228 -4.27 -16.27 7.27
N THR A 229 -5.24 -17.11 7.65
CA THR A 229 -6.58 -17.14 7.05
C THR A 229 -7.57 -16.54 8.03
N ASN A 230 -8.15 -15.42 7.65
CA ASN A 230 -9.24 -14.79 8.41
C ASN A 230 -10.52 -15.61 8.27
N ALA A 231 -11.16 -15.91 9.40
CA ALA A 231 -12.41 -16.67 9.40
C ALA A 231 -13.53 -15.91 8.69
N THR A 232 -14.31 -16.60 7.85
CA THR A 232 -15.45 -16.02 7.13
C THR A 232 -16.42 -15.26 8.03
N ASN A 233 -16.65 -15.77 9.25
CA ASN A 233 -17.55 -15.16 10.23
C ASN A 233 -17.15 -13.73 10.63
N ASN A 234 -15.87 -13.36 10.47
CA ASN A 234 -15.38 -12.01 10.78
C ASN A 234 -15.98 -10.94 9.85
N TYR A 235 -16.46 -11.34 8.67
CA TYR A 235 -17.01 -10.44 7.66
C TYR A 235 -18.54 -10.40 7.67
N LEU A 236 -19.17 -11.54 8.01
CA LEU A 236 -20.61 -11.72 7.83
C LEU A 236 -21.43 -10.71 8.62
N SER A 237 -21.07 -10.45 9.88
CA SER A 237 -21.79 -9.50 10.73
C SER A 237 -21.78 -8.08 10.16
N ALA A 238 -20.66 -7.65 9.57
CA ALA A 238 -20.50 -6.32 9.02
C ALA A 238 -21.13 -6.18 7.62
N LEU A 239 -21.00 -7.21 6.78
CA LEU A 239 -21.54 -7.23 5.42
C LEU A 239 -23.07 -7.36 5.41
N PHE A 240 -23.62 -8.20 6.28
CA PHE A 240 -25.07 -8.41 6.42
C PHE A 240 -25.69 -7.55 7.54
N ALA A 241 -24.98 -6.52 8.01
CA ALA A 241 -25.52 -5.58 8.99
C ALA A 241 -26.81 -4.92 8.47
N GLY A 242 -27.87 -4.98 9.26
CA GLY A 242 -29.19 -4.42 8.93
C GLY A 242 -30.07 -5.30 8.06
N THR A 243 -29.68 -6.54 7.76
CA THR A 243 -30.51 -7.54 7.05
C THR A 243 -30.93 -8.68 7.97
N THR A 244 -31.68 -9.64 7.42
CA THR A 244 -31.90 -10.94 8.04
C THR A 244 -30.58 -11.70 8.21
N THR A 245 -30.54 -12.65 9.15
CA THR A 245 -29.40 -13.55 9.28
C THR A 245 -29.21 -14.31 7.97
N PRO A 246 -28.02 -14.26 7.34
CA PRO A 246 -27.83 -14.89 6.05
C PRO A 246 -27.91 -16.41 6.19
N SER A 247 -28.61 -17.04 5.24
CA SER A 247 -28.54 -18.48 5.04
C SER A 247 -27.16 -18.86 4.50
N ALA A 248 -26.71 -20.08 4.76
CA ALA A 248 -25.43 -20.61 4.25
C ALA A 248 -25.66 -21.90 3.48
N ASN A 249 -25.09 -22.00 2.27
CA ASN A 249 -25.14 -23.19 1.43
C ASN A 249 -23.74 -23.50 0.87
N ARG A 250 -23.40 -24.79 0.74
CA ARG A 250 -22.15 -25.25 0.13
C ARG A 250 -22.45 -26.00 -1.15
N ASN A 251 -21.81 -25.58 -2.25
CA ASN A 251 -21.81 -26.33 -3.50
C ASN A 251 -20.36 -26.54 -3.95
N GLY A 252 -19.86 -27.77 -3.83
CA GLY A 252 -18.45 -28.09 -4.08
C GLY A 252 -17.51 -27.23 -3.23
N ASN A 253 -16.66 -26.45 -3.92
CA ASN A 253 -15.67 -25.58 -3.30
C ASN A 253 -16.20 -24.16 -3.00
N THR A 254 -17.48 -23.89 -3.27
CA THR A 254 -18.08 -22.57 -3.05
C THR A 254 -19.02 -22.59 -1.85
N LEU A 255 -18.77 -21.69 -0.90
CA LEU A 255 -19.70 -21.35 0.19
C LEU A 255 -20.46 -20.09 -0.18
N THR A 256 -21.79 -20.13 -0.17
CA THR A 256 -22.66 -18.99 -0.47
C THR A 256 -23.44 -18.60 0.77
N TYR A 257 -23.39 -17.31 1.10
CA TYR A 257 -24.16 -16.65 2.15
C TYR A 257 -25.13 -15.66 1.50
N ASN A 258 -26.42 -15.71 1.85
CA ASN A 258 -27.44 -14.88 1.19
C ASN A 258 -28.55 -14.49 2.18
N ASP A 259 -28.97 -13.22 2.16
CA ASP A 259 -30.05 -12.67 3.00
C ASP A 259 -31.47 -12.97 2.46
N GLY A 260 -31.56 -13.52 1.25
CA GLY A 260 -32.78 -13.84 0.51
C GLY A 260 -33.37 -12.65 -0.26
N VAL A 261 -32.74 -11.48 -0.21
CA VAL A 261 -33.35 -10.22 -0.68
C VAL A 261 -32.40 -9.41 -1.56
N SER A 262 -31.22 -9.04 -1.05
CA SER A 262 -30.42 -7.96 -1.64
C SER A 262 -28.91 -8.10 -1.48
N ARG A 263 -28.44 -9.05 -0.67
CA ARG A 263 -27.01 -9.21 -0.37
C ARG A 263 -26.59 -10.66 -0.48
N GLN A 264 -25.44 -10.87 -1.08
CA GLN A 264 -24.85 -12.20 -1.23
C GLN A 264 -23.33 -12.12 -1.05
N MET A 265 -22.76 -13.14 -0.41
CA MET A 265 -21.33 -13.38 -0.40
C MET A 265 -21.05 -14.80 -0.87
N THR A 266 -20.08 -14.97 -1.76
CA THR A 266 -19.53 -16.29 -2.11
C THR A 266 -18.08 -16.36 -1.66
N VAL A 267 -17.65 -17.52 -1.19
CA VAL A 267 -16.27 -17.80 -0.81
C VAL A 267 -15.81 -19.05 -1.56
N ASP A 268 -14.77 -18.91 -2.38
CA ASP A 268 -14.03 -20.05 -2.91
C ASP A 268 -13.11 -20.60 -1.81
N THR A 269 -13.39 -21.82 -1.36
CA THR A 269 -12.67 -22.47 -0.26
C THR A 269 -11.29 -22.99 -0.64
N VAL A 270 -10.94 -23.01 -1.93
CA VAL A 270 -9.60 -23.36 -2.42
C VAL A 270 -8.74 -22.10 -2.53
N SER A 271 -9.25 -21.05 -3.18
CA SER A 271 -8.49 -19.83 -3.42
C SER A 271 -8.61 -18.80 -2.29
N GLY A 272 -9.51 -19.00 -1.32
CA GLY A 272 -9.79 -18.06 -0.25
C GLY A 272 -10.38 -16.72 -0.72
N VAL A 273 -10.88 -16.65 -1.96
CA VAL A 273 -11.47 -15.41 -2.51
C VAL A 273 -12.92 -15.32 -2.04
N ALA A 274 -13.23 -14.21 -1.37
CA ALA A 274 -14.59 -13.79 -1.09
C ALA A 274 -15.06 -12.78 -2.14
N LYS A 275 -16.26 -12.97 -2.67
CA LYS A 275 -16.96 -12.00 -3.53
C LYS A 275 -18.27 -11.63 -2.88
N TYR A 276 -18.50 -10.35 -2.70
CA TYR A 276 -19.67 -9.81 -2.04
C TYR A 276 -20.42 -8.86 -2.97
N ASP A 277 -21.74 -9.05 -3.05
CA ASP A 277 -22.68 -8.24 -3.80
C ASP A 277 -23.70 -7.63 -2.85
N ALA A 278 -23.90 -6.31 -2.94
CA ALA A 278 -24.98 -5.60 -2.27
C ALA A 278 -25.76 -4.76 -3.26
N TYR A 279 -27.05 -5.05 -3.44
CA TYR A 279 -27.95 -4.36 -4.37
C TYR A 279 -28.81 -3.27 -3.71
N ASP A 280 -28.57 -2.98 -2.43
CA ASP A 280 -29.34 -2.04 -1.62
C ASP A 280 -28.55 -0.79 -1.19
N VAL A 281 -27.37 -0.54 -1.74
CA VAL A 281 -26.48 0.55 -1.32
C VAL A 281 -27.02 1.90 -1.80
N SER A 282 -27.64 2.65 -0.88
CA SER A 282 -28.33 3.91 -1.20
C SER A 282 -27.43 5.06 -1.65
N ASP A 283 -26.17 5.08 -1.19
CA ASP A 283 -25.18 6.11 -1.53
C ASP A 283 -23.85 5.48 -1.94
N LEU A 284 -23.65 5.37 -3.25
CA LEU A 284 -22.39 4.92 -3.84
C LEU A 284 -21.37 6.06 -4.01
N GLY A 285 -21.73 7.31 -3.70
CA GLY A 285 -20.93 8.48 -4.04
C GLY A 285 -21.08 8.91 -5.50
N LYS A 286 -21.22 10.22 -5.72
CA LYS A 286 -21.46 10.82 -7.04
C LYS A 286 -20.20 11.36 -7.70
N THR A 287 -19.18 11.63 -6.89
CA THR A 287 -17.94 12.29 -7.32
C THR A 287 -16.74 11.42 -7.00
N PHE A 288 -15.61 11.67 -7.67
CA PHE A 288 -14.38 10.90 -7.46
C PHE A 288 -13.93 10.91 -5.99
N ASN A 289 -13.95 12.09 -5.38
CA ASN A 289 -13.64 12.27 -3.96
C ASN A 289 -14.56 11.45 -3.05
N GLN A 290 -15.87 11.50 -3.30
CA GLN A 290 -16.85 10.75 -2.50
C GLN A 290 -16.63 9.25 -2.63
N ARG A 291 -16.38 8.75 -3.84
CA ARG A 291 -16.16 7.31 -4.06
C ARG A 291 -14.90 6.80 -3.38
N MET A 292 -13.81 7.58 -3.39
CA MET A 292 -12.61 7.25 -2.62
C MET A 292 -12.87 7.20 -1.11
N ALA A 293 -13.64 8.14 -0.56
CA ALA A 293 -14.05 8.09 0.85
C ALA A 293 -14.90 6.84 1.15
N LYS A 294 -15.86 6.50 0.27
CA LYS A 294 -16.66 5.27 0.40
C LYS A 294 -15.82 4.00 0.31
N GLY A 295 -14.79 3.97 -0.54
CA GLY A 295 -13.88 2.84 -0.63
C GLY A 295 -13.14 2.61 0.70
N TYR A 296 -12.70 3.68 1.36
CA TYR A 296 -12.14 3.60 2.72
C TYR A 296 -13.18 3.08 3.73
N ASP A 297 -14.40 3.62 3.72
CA ASP A 297 -15.48 3.19 4.62
C ASP A 297 -15.78 1.69 4.48
N TRP A 298 -15.75 1.18 3.25
CA TRP A 298 -15.92 -0.25 2.97
C TRP A 298 -14.77 -1.09 3.54
N LEU A 299 -13.52 -0.69 3.37
CA LEU A 299 -12.36 -1.41 3.92
C LEU A 299 -12.43 -1.51 5.45
N VAL A 300 -12.80 -0.39 6.10
CA VAL A 300 -13.00 -0.34 7.54
C VAL A 300 -14.14 -1.28 7.95
N ARG A 301 -15.27 -1.22 7.25
CA ARG A 301 -16.45 -2.07 7.53
C ARG A 301 -16.12 -3.55 7.44
N ILE A 302 -15.41 -3.99 6.42
CA ILE A 302 -15.09 -5.41 6.22
C ILE A 302 -13.82 -5.85 6.96
N HIS A 303 -13.23 -4.98 7.78
CA HIS A 303 -11.98 -5.23 8.49
C HIS A 303 -10.84 -5.72 7.56
N GLN A 304 -10.76 -5.17 6.35
CA GLN A 304 -9.70 -5.46 5.37
C GLN A 304 -8.76 -4.26 5.21
N ILE A 305 -8.36 -3.65 6.32
CA ILE A 305 -7.48 -2.48 6.34
C ILE A 305 -6.20 -2.71 7.17
N PRO A 306 -5.42 -3.78 6.91
CA PRO A 306 -4.16 -3.97 7.63
C PRO A 306 -3.17 -2.84 7.33
N ASP A 307 -2.20 -2.62 8.22
CA ASP A 307 -1.26 -1.49 8.12
C ASP A 307 -0.52 -1.41 6.76
N ASN A 308 -0.30 -2.55 6.12
CA ASN A 308 0.43 -2.68 4.86
C ASN A 308 -0.46 -2.72 3.60
N ILE A 309 -1.78 -2.50 3.68
CA ILE A 309 -2.64 -2.33 2.49
C ILE A 309 -2.67 -0.87 2.05
N TYR A 310 -2.49 -0.58 0.76
CA TYR A 310 -2.58 0.79 0.25
C TYR A 310 -3.47 0.84 -0.98
N PHE A 311 -3.96 2.04 -1.30
CA PHE A 311 -4.50 2.34 -2.61
C PHE A 311 -3.49 1.93 -3.69
N PHE A 312 -3.98 1.35 -4.78
CA PHE A 312 -3.15 0.89 -5.89
C PHE A 312 -3.66 1.47 -7.20
N GLU A 313 -4.96 1.38 -7.49
CA GLU A 313 -5.47 1.83 -8.79
C GLU A 313 -6.94 2.25 -8.73
N SER A 314 -7.33 3.15 -9.63
CA SER A 314 -8.71 3.60 -9.78
C SER A 314 -9.13 3.66 -11.25
N HIS A 315 -10.27 3.07 -11.59
CA HIS A 315 -10.92 3.26 -12.89
C HIS A 315 -12.24 4.01 -12.76
N ASP A 316 -12.63 4.65 -13.87
CA ASP A 316 -13.93 5.33 -14.03
C ASP A 316 -14.27 6.31 -12.90
N MET A 317 -13.29 7.16 -12.54
CA MET A 317 -13.42 8.17 -11.48
C MET A 317 -13.83 7.54 -10.14
N GLY A 318 -13.14 6.46 -9.74
CA GLY A 318 -13.32 5.77 -8.47
C GLY A 318 -14.50 4.81 -8.43
N ARG A 319 -15.11 4.45 -9.57
CA ARG A 319 -16.12 3.38 -9.59
C ARG A 319 -15.49 2.02 -9.39
N HIS A 320 -14.26 1.82 -9.85
CA HIS A 320 -13.49 0.62 -9.55
C HIS A 320 -12.25 1.05 -8.77
N LEU A 321 -12.18 0.69 -7.50
CA LEU A 321 -11.04 0.98 -6.62
C LEU A 321 -10.32 -0.32 -6.29
N ILE A 322 -9.00 -0.30 -6.41
CA ILE A 322 -8.13 -1.45 -6.13
C ILE A 322 -7.18 -1.07 -5.00
N TYR A 323 -7.17 -1.89 -3.96
CA TYR A 323 -6.26 -1.80 -2.82
C TYR A 323 -5.44 -3.08 -2.75
N ARG A 324 -4.17 -2.96 -2.40
CA ARG A 324 -3.23 -4.08 -2.47
C ARG A 324 -2.24 -4.02 -1.32
N LEU A 325 -1.76 -5.17 -0.88
CA LEU A 325 -0.67 -5.23 0.10
C LEU A 325 0.64 -4.73 -0.49
N TYR A 326 1.48 -4.15 0.36
CA TYR A 326 2.82 -3.69 0.04
C TYR A 326 3.85 -4.24 1.03
N VAL A 327 5.09 -4.40 0.57
CA VAL A 327 6.26 -4.63 1.41
C VAL A 327 7.38 -3.68 0.97
N ASN A 328 7.99 -2.97 1.93
CA ASN A 328 9.09 -2.02 1.70
C ASN A 328 8.83 -1.03 0.53
N GLY A 329 7.60 -0.53 0.47
CA GLY A 329 7.19 0.45 -0.55
C GLY A 329 6.81 -0.13 -1.91
N LEU A 330 6.86 -1.46 -2.11
CA LEU A 330 6.51 -2.08 -3.38
C LEU A 330 5.25 -2.94 -3.27
N PRO A 331 4.40 -2.97 -4.30
CA PRO A 331 3.16 -3.73 -4.30
C PRO A 331 3.42 -5.23 -4.37
N ILE A 332 2.55 -6.00 -3.71
CA ILE A 332 2.51 -7.47 -3.82
C ILE A 332 1.47 -7.82 -4.86
N PHE A 333 1.92 -8.26 -6.03
CA PHE A 333 1.08 -8.68 -7.12
C PHE A 333 0.66 -10.14 -6.97
N ASN A 334 -0.64 -10.31 -7.05
CA ASN A 334 -1.35 -11.55 -7.27
C ASN A 334 -2.75 -11.14 -7.77
N GLN A 335 -3.44 -12.06 -8.43
CA GLN A 335 -4.88 -11.87 -8.65
C GLN A 335 -5.60 -11.80 -7.28
N THR A 336 -6.91 -11.53 -7.25
CA THR A 336 -7.69 -11.28 -6.01
C THR A 336 -7.47 -12.32 -4.89
N ALA A 337 -6.98 -13.51 -5.20
CA ALA A 337 -6.69 -14.59 -4.27
C ALA A 337 -5.85 -14.21 -3.04
N TYR A 338 -4.92 -13.24 -3.08
CA TYR A 338 -3.98 -13.05 -1.96
C TYR A 338 -3.71 -11.57 -1.60
N GLY A 339 -4.54 -10.93 -0.77
CA GLY A 339 -4.24 -9.57 -0.29
C GLY A 339 -4.50 -8.44 -1.30
N THR A 340 -5.44 -8.65 -2.23
CA THR A 340 -6.04 -7.56 -3.01
C THR A 340 -7.49 -7.39 -2.60
N VAL A 341 -7.93 -6.14 -2.42
CA VAL A 341 -9.35 -5.78 -2.27
C VAL A 341 -9.76 -4.95 -3.48
N GLN A 342 -10.80 -5.39 -4.18
CA GLN A 342 -11.38 -4.65 -5.30
C GLN A 342 -12.80 -4.25 -4.97
N MET A 343 -13.14 -3.01 -5.25
CA MET A 343 -14.48 -2.48 -5.03
C MET A 343 -14.99 -1.95 -6.36
N LYS A 344 -16.13 -2.48 -6.83
CA LYS A 344 -16.76 -2.01 -8.06
C LYS A 344 -18.16 -1.47 -7.76
N GLN A 345 -18.38 -0.24 -8.19
CA GLN A 345 -19.64 0.47 -8.06
C GLN A 345 -20.34 0.51 -9.40
N HIS A 346 -21.44 -0.23 -9.46
CA HIS A 346 -22.31 -0.23 -10.62
C HIS A 346 -23.37 0.84 -10.48
N ASP A 347 -24.14 1.06 -11.54
CA ASP A 347 -25.36 1.83 -11.42
C ASP A 347 -26.41 1.05 -10.59
N SER A 348 -27.53 1.69 -10.24
CA SER A 348 -28.66 1.00 -9.56
C SER A 348 -28.35 0.46 -8.15
N ARG A 349 -27.59 1.21 -7.33
CA ARG A 349 -27.37 0.88 -5.90
C ARG A 349 -26.60 -0.43 -5.66
N HIS A 350 -25.83 -0.88 -6.65
CA HIS A 350 -25.05 -2.11 -6.58
C HIS A 350 -23.57 -1.86 -6.29
N GLN A 351 -23.08 -2.48 -5.22
CA GLN A 351 -21.67 -2.53 -4.84
C GLN A 351 -21.18 -3.97 -4.87
N GLU A 352 -20.11 -4.23 -5.63
CA GLU A 352 -19.33 -5.45 -5.58
C GLU A 352 -18.05 -5.23 -4.78
N ILE A 353 -17.66 -6.21 -3.97
CA ILE A 353 -16.40 -6.23 -3.23
C ILE A 353 -15.78 -7.62 -3.34
N ASP A 354 -14.64 -7.70 -4.00
CA ASP A 354 -13.82 -8.90 -4.05
C ASP A 354 -12.63 -8.74 -3.10
N PHE A 355 -12.40 -9.69 -2.22
CA PHE A 355 -11.30 -9.65 -1.26
C PHE A 355 -10.78 -11.04 -0.94
N SER A 356 -9.56 -11.10 -0.40
CA SER A 356 -8.93 -12.33 0.04
C SER A 356 -9.17 -12.56 1.53
N GLN A 357 -9.40 -13.81 1.91
CA GLN A 357 -9.36 -14.21 3.33
C GLN A 357 -7.92 -14.31 3.85
N TYR A 358 -6.92 -14.32 2.96
CA TYR A 358 -5.51 -14.45 3.32
C TYR A 358 -4.84 -13.09 3.57
N SER A 359 -4.08 -13.02 4.65
CA SER A 359 -3.28 -11.85 5.03
C SER A 359 -1.84 -12.23 5.36
N LEU A 360 -0.92 -11.26 5.24
CA LEU A 360 0.46 -11.39 5.72
C LEU A 360 0.56 -10.71 7.08
N GLN A 361 1.03 -11.42 8.09
CA GLN A 361 1.16 -10.86 9.44
C GLN A 361 2.61 -10.66 9.85
N VAL A 362 3.32 -11.76 10.08
CA VAL A 362 4.62 -11.72 10.74
C VAL A 362 5.70 -11.90 9.68
N PRO A 363 6.56 -10.88 9.45
CA PRO A 363 7.77 -11.09 8.68
C PRO A 363 8.63 -12.12 9.41
N LEU A 364 8.97 -13.19 8.71
CA LEU A 364 9.97 -14.13 9.20
C LEU A 364 11.35 -13.48 9.09
N PRO A 365 12.31 -13.83 9.97
CA PRO A 365 13.68 -13.36 9.83
C PRO A 365 14.16 -13.65 8.41
N ALA A 366 14.42 -12.58 7.65
CA ALA A 366 14.97 -12.73 6.32
C ALA A 366 16.37 -13.36 6.46
N ASP A 367 16.64 -14.40 5.66
CA ASP A 367 18.01 -14.64 5.27
C ASP A 367 18.37 -13.50 4.31
N ASN A 368 18.94 -12.42 4.88
CA ASN A 368 19.19 -11.14 4.22
C ASN A 368 20.11 -11.25 2.97
N ASN A 369 20.53 -12.46 2.58
CA ASN A 369 21.45 -12.72 1.49
C ASN A 369 20.77 -13.08 0.15
N VAL A 370 19.46 -13.35 0.13
CA VAL A 370 18.76 -13.69 -1.13
C VAL A 370 18.27 -12.43 -1.81
N ARG A 371 19.03 -11.97 -2.81
CA ARG A 371 18.64 -10.88 -3.71
C ARG A 371 18.34 -11.41 -5.10
N VAL A 372 17.26 -10.92 -5.69
CA VAL A 372 16.90 -11.15 -7.09
C VAL A 372 17.21 -9.89 -7.87
N THR A 373 17.94 -10.05 -8.98
CA THR A 373 18.25 -8.97 -9.92
C THR A 373 17.23 -8.99 -11.04
N LEU A 374 16.47 -7.90 -11.14
CA LEU A 374 15.50 -7.66 -12.21
C LEU A 374 16.16 -6.89 -13.36
N PRO A 375 15.82 -7.21 -14.62
CA PRO A 375 16.33 -6.49 -15.79
C PRO A 375 15.85 -5.04 -15.85
N THR A 376 16.46 -4.26 -16.74
CA THR A 376 16.02 -2.88 -17.04
C THR A 376 14.64 -2.85 -17.70
N SER A 377 13.96 -1.71 -17.65
CA SER A 377 12.67 -1.53 -18.34
C SER A 377 12.78 -1.77 -19.85
N ASP A 378 13.87 -1.36 -20.49
CA ASP A 378 14.09 -1.56 -21.93
C ASP A 378 14.25 -3.04 -22.29
N GLU A 379 14.91 -3.84 -21.45
CA GLU A 379 15.03 -5.29 -21.64
C GLU A 379 13.67 -5.98 -21.49
N VAL A 380 12.90 -5.62 -20.46
CA VAL A 380 11.53 -6.15 -20.25
C VAL A 380 10.63 -5.83 -21.44
N ILE A 381 10.63 -4.58 -21.91
CA ILE A 381 9.82 -4.16 -23.06
C ILE A 381 10.21 -4.94 -24.32
N LYS A 382 11.50 -5.21 -24.54
CA LYS A 382 11.96 -6.03 -25.68
C LYS A 382 11.48 -7.48 -25.57
N GLN A 383 11.55 -8.08 -24.39
CA GLN A 383 11.05 -9.44 -24.13
C GLN A 383 9.54 -9.52 -24.38
N LEU A 384 8.77 -8.59 -23.84
CA LEU A 384 7.33 -8.49 -24.04
C LEU A 384 6.95 -8.31 -25.52
N ALA A 385 7.68 -7.45 -26.25
CA ALA A 385 7.49 -7.28 -27.68
C ALA A 385 7.73 -8.59 -28.45
N GLY A 386 8.77 -9.35 -28.09
CA GLY A 386 9.05 -10.68 -28.65
C GLY A 386 7.97 -11.73 -28.34
N ALA A 387 7.19 -11.53 -27.28
CA ALA A 387 6.03 -12.33 -26.88
C ALA A 387 4.68 -11.76 -27.35
N GLY A 388 4.69 -10.80 -28.29
CA GLY A 388 3.48 -10.27 -28.92
C GLY A 388 2.80 -9.12 -28.15
N VAL A 389 3.43 -8.57 -27.11
CA VAL A 389 2.93 -7.41 -26.35
C VAL A 389 3.73 -6.16 -26.74
N PRO A 390 3.25 -5.34 -27.70
CA PRO A 390 3.98 -4.16 -28.14
C PRO A 390 3.96 -3.05 -27.08
N LYS A 391 5.03 -2.26 -26.93
CA LYS A 391 5.11 -1.14 -25.96
C LYS A 391 3.86 -0.25 -25.94
N LYS A 392 3.27 0.02 -27.11
CA LYS A 392 2.06 0.86 -27.25
C LYS A 392 0.82 0.34 -26.52
N SER A 393 0.72 -0.96 -26.23
CA SER A 393 -0.42 -1.55 -25.51
C SER A 393 -0.21 -1.58 -24.00
N ILE A 394 1.02 -1.35 -23.53
CA ILE A 394 1.36 -1.37 -22.11
C ILE A 394 0.82 -0.08 -21.46
N THR A 395 -0.24 -0.19 -20.68
CA THR A 395 -0.82 0.94 -19.94
C THR A 395 0.12 1.38 -18.81
N ASN A 396 0.70 0.42 -18.09
CA ASN A 396 1.56 0.65 -16.95
C ASN A 396 2.59 -0.49 -16.79
N MET A 397 3.67 -0.23 -16.06
CA MET A 397 4.70 -1.22 -15.77
C MET A 397 5.35 -0.89 -14.43
N ALA A 398 5.51 -1.91 -13.58
CA ALA A 398 6.11 -1.77 -12.27
C ALA A 398 6.79 -3.08 -11.87
N TYR A 399 7.82 -2.98 -11.03
CA TYR A 399 8.31 -4.15 -10.31
C TYR A 399 7.69 -4.19 -8.91
N GLY A 400 7.47 -5.39 -8.42
CA GLY A 400 6.89 -5.65 -7.12
C GLY A 400 7.20 -7.08 -6.69
N TYR A 401 6.30 -7.69 -5.94
CA TYR A 401 6.50 -9.03 -5.41
C TYR A 401 5.41 -9.98 -5.85
N ARG A 402 5.79 -11.16 -6.32
CA ARG A 402 4.91 -12.32 -6.44
C ARG A 402 4.72 -12.96 -5.08
N TRP A 403 3.48 -13.27 -4.74
CA TRP A 403 3.16 -14.14 -3.61
C TRP A 403 3.35 -15.61 -3.99
N VAL A 404 4.32 -16.29 -3.39
CA VAL A 404 4.59 -17.72 -3.59
C VAL A 404 4.34 -18.47 -2.28
N SER A 405 3.24 -19.23 -2.22
CA SER A 405 2.87 -19.97 -1.02
C SER A 405 3.56 -21.33 -0.97
N ASP A 406 4.18 -21.67 0.16
CA ASP A 406 4.42 -23.06 0.55
C ASP A 406 3.17 -23.55 1.31
N THR A 407 2.32 -24.29 0.61
CA THR A 407 1.03 -24.78 1.12
C THR A 407 1.18 -25.72 2.32
N ASN A 408 2.38 -26.27 2.58
CA ASN A 408 2.60 -27.19 3.68
C ASN A 408 2.95 -26.48 5.00
N GLN A 409 3.39 -25.22 4.94
CA GLN A 409 3.99 -24.54 6.10
C GLN A 409 3.31 -23.23 6.51
N ASN A 410 2.25 -22.79 5.81
CA ASN A 410 1.68 -21.43 5.95
C ASN A 410 2.74 -20.32 5.79
N ILE A 411 3.81 -20.61 5.06
CA ILE A 411 4.88 -19.68 4.74
C ILE A 411 4.66 -19.17 3.34
N VAL A 412 4.83 -17.86 3.18
CA VAL A 412 4.77 -17.17 1.90
C VAL A 412 6.10 -16.53 1.63
N THR A 413 6.68 -16.85 0.48
CA THR A 413 7.83 -16.16 -0.06
C THR A 413 7.36 -15.08 -1.03
N LEU A 414 7.80 -13.86 -0.79
CA LEU A 414 7.62 -12.73 -1.69
C LEU A 414 8.83 -12.65 -2.62
N GLN A 415 8.62 -12.97 -3.90
CA GLN A 415 9.66 -13.00 -4.90
C GLN A 415 9.61 -11.75 -5.80
N PRO A 416 10.70 -10.96 -5.89
CA PRO A 416 10.75 -9.82 -6.80
C PRO A 416 10.47 -10.20 -8.26
N GLU A 417 9.63 -9.42 -8.94
CA GLU A 417 9.31 -9.63 -10.34
C GLU A 417 8.78 -8.36 -11.03
N TRP A 418 8.90 -8.33 -12.37
CA TRP A 418 8.26 -7.32 -13.22
C TRP A 418 6.81 -7.67 -13.57
N TYR A 419 5.97 -6.65 -13.54
CA TYR A 419 4.57 -6.70 -13.95
C TYR A 419 4.30 -5.61 -14.97
N PHE A 420 3.42 -5.92 -15.91
CA PHE A 420 2.93 -4.98 -16.91
C PHE A 420 1.41 -5.02 -16.93
N GLU A 421 0.83 -3.90 -17.33
CA GLU A 421 -0.61 -3.74 -17.46
C GLU A 421 -0.97 -3.54 -18.92
N VAL A 422 -1.98 -4.26 -19.41
CA VAL A 422 -2.63 -3.98 -20.70
C VAL A 422 -4.11 -3.77 -20.47
N GLY A 423 -4.63 -2.62 -20.90
CA GLY A 423 -6.00 -2.22 -20.55
C GLY A 423 -6.09 -1.94 -19.06
N SER A 424 -6.76 -2.83 -18.33
CA SER A 424 -6.95 -2.82 -16.86
C SER A 424 -6.56 -4.15 -16.22
N THR A 425 -5.63 -4.88 -16.86
CA THR A 425 -5.22 -6.22 -16.43
C THR A 425 -3.71 -6.25 -16.26
N TRP A 426 -3.30 -6.49 -15.02
CA TRP A 426 -1.91 -6.71 -14.64
C TRP A 426 -1.52 -8.17 -14.85
N GLN A 427 -0.37 -8.40 -15.48
CA GLN A 427 0.20 -9.72 -15.71
C GLN A 427 1.69 -9.71 -15.35
N ALA A 428 2.19 -10.81 -14.80
CA ALA A 428 3.62 -10.99 -14.57
C ALA A 428 4.34 -11.20 -15.91
N VAL A 429 5.52 -10.60 -16.05
CA VAL A 429 6.30 -10.72 -17.29
C VAL A 429 6.65 -12.18 -17.57
N ASN A 430 7.14 -12.94 -16.58
CA ASN A 430 7.57 -14.33 -16.82
C ASN A 430 6.40 -15.24 -17.21
N ASP A 431 5.21 -15.02 -16.66
CA ASP A 431 4.02 -15.78 -17.03
C ASP A 431 3.69 -15.55 -18.51
N LYS A 432 3.75 -14.29 -18.97
CA LYS A 432 3.50 -13.97 -20.38
C LYS A 432 4.53 -14.59 -21.32
N LEU A 433 5.80 -14.62 -20.91
CA LEU A 433 6.86 -15.24 -21.70
C LEU A 433 6.70 -16.76 -21.78
N ALA A 434 6.26 -17.41 -20.71
CA ALA A 434 6.00 -18.85 -20.67
C ALA A 434 4.81 -19.26 -21.57
N GLU A 435 3.71 -18.50 -21.55
CA GLU A 435 2.55 -18.71 -22.45
C GLU A 435 2.99 -18.74 -23.93
N ASN A 436 3.83 -17.79 -24.34
CA ASN A 436 4.28 -17.69 -25.72
C ASN A 436 5.22 -18.85 -26.14
N GLN A 437 5.95 -19.44 -25.19
CA GLN A 437 6.80 -20.61 -25.46
C GLN A 437 5.97 -21.89 -25.61
N GLY A 438 4.92 -22.06 -24.80
CA GLY A 438 3.98 -23.18 -24.93
C GLY A 438 3.19 -23.17 -26.24
N GLU A 439 2.74 -21.98 -26.69
CA GLU A 439 2.06 -21.84 -27.99
C GLU A 439 2.96 -22.15 -29.20
N ARG A 440 4.29 -22.06 -29.04
CA ARG A 440 5.25 -22.38 -30.11
C ARG A 440 5.59 -23.87 -30.21
N THR A 441 5.37 -24.67 -29.16
CA THR A 441 5.65 -26.11 -29.18
C THR A 441 4.51 -26.95 -29.72
N ASP A 442 3.28 -26.43 -29.71
CA ASP A 442 2.08 -27.16 -30.12
C ASP A 442 1.74 -26.99 -31.63
N GLY A 443 2.65 -26.36 -32.38
CA GLY A 443 2.49 -26.01 -33.79
C GLY A 443 3.46 -26.69 -34.76
N PHE A 444 3.88 -27.94 -34.49
CA PHE A 444 4.70 -28.74 -35.41
C PHE A 444 4.07 -30.08 -35.76
#